data_AF-A0ABD3S2S8-F1
#
_entry.id   AF-A0ABD3S2S8-F1
#
_cell.length_a   1.000
_cell.length_b   1.000
_cell.length_c   1.000
_cell.angle_alpha   90.00
_cell.angle_beta   90.00
_cell.angle_gamma   90.00
#
_symmetry.space_group_name_H-M   'P 1'
#
loop_
_entity.id
_entity.type
_entity.pdbx_description
1 polymer ?
#
loop_
_entity_poly.entity_id
_entity_poly.type
_entity_poly.pdbx_seq_one_letter_code
_entity_poly.pdbx_strand_id
1 'polypeptide(L)'
;MNQIFVQVTKDGYPVIFHDISVLTQEKGVMSEKKVTDINLHEFLSYGPQKEPQKMGKPLFRKSKDGRIFEWKVAEEDHLCTLQQVFQEIDPTLGFNIELKFDNNVIYKQEQLLRALKIVLQVVFEHSKDRPIIFSSFQPDAILLIRNLQSTYPVYFLTNGGSEIYPDVRRNSLDEALNLCVQGGLQGIVSEVKAVLRNPGAINKIKESSLSLITYGQLNNVAEVVQMQYLLGIEGVIVDLVKEITEVVAQFQRAMENKELAFQGVINKTLCSKDEISCFLRLIPELVNV
;
A
#
# COMPACT_ATOMS: atom_id res chain seq x y z
N MET A 1 -7.97 7.39 -3.86
CA MET A 1 -7.31 6.24 -4.52
C MET A 1 -7.42 5.06 -3.57
N ASN A 2 -7.70 3.85 -4.05
CA ASN A 2 -7.82 2.64 -3.22
C ASN A 2 -6.58 1.75 -3.37
N GLN A 3 -6.10 1.15 -2.29
CA GLN A 3 -5.01 0.18 -2.36
C GLN A 3 -5.56 -1.22 -2.61
N ILE A 4 -5.01 -1.91 -3.61
CA ILE A 4 -5.36 -3.29 -3.94
C ILE A 4 -4.10 -4.13 -4.05
N PHE A 5 -4.20 -5.40 -3.65
CA PHE A 5 -3.07 -6.33 -3.59
C PHE A 5 -3.18 -7.34 -4.72
N VAL A 6 -2.24 -7.31 -5.66
CA VAL A 6 -2.28 -8.13 -6.86
C VAL A 6 -1.22 -9.23 -6.81
N GLN A 7 -1.67 -10.46 -6.99
CA GLN A 7 -0.84 -11.66 -7.18
C GLN A 7 -1.25 -12.34 -8.48
N VAL A 8 -0.38 -13.17 -9.06
CA VAL A 8 -0.67 -13.91 -10.29
C VAL A 8 -0.79 -15.40 -9.99
N THR A 9 -1.92 -16.00 -10.33
CA THR A 9 -2.16 -17.45 -10.18
C THR A 9 -1.24 -18.27 -11.08
N LYS A 10 -1.15 -19.58 -10.82
CA LYS A 10 -0.30 -20.52 -11.58
C LYS A 10 -0.58 -20.50 -13.08
N ASP A 11 -1.85 -20.37 -13.44
CA ASP A 11 -2.37 -20.32 -14.81
C ASP A 11 -2.39 -18.90 -15.42
N GLY A 12 -1.83 -17.91 -14.72
CA GLY A 12 -1.52 -16.61 -15.30
C GLY A 12 -2.63 -15.57 -15.19
N TYR A 13 -3.46 -15.62 -14.15
CA TYR A 13 -4.49 -14.61 -13.91
C TYR A 13 -4.13 -13.72 -12.72
N PRO A 14 -4.11 -12.38 -12.90
CA PRO A 14 -3.98 -11.45 -11.78
C PRO A 14 -5.23 -11.47 -10.91
N VAL A 15 -5.06 -11.73 -9.61
CA VAL A 15 -6.12 -11.82 -8.61
C VAL A 15 -5.90 -10.84 -7.47
N ILE A 16 -7.00 -10.43 -6.83
CA ILE A 16 -6.97 -9.51 -5.70
C ILE A 16 -6.92 -10.31 -4.40
N PHE A 17 -5.77 -10.31 -3.72
CA PHE A 17 -5.60 -11.00 -2.45
C PHE A 17 -4.37 -10.51 -1.68
N HIS A 18 -4.55 -10.22 -0.39
CA HIS A 18 -3.51 -9.64 0.46
C HIS A 18 -2.46 -10.67 0.93
N ASP A 19 -2.90 -11.84 1.39
CA ASP A 19 -2.02 -12.85 2.00
C ASP A 19 -1.30 -13.67 0.91
N ILE A 20 -0.08 -14.13 1.19
CA ILE A 20 0.69 -14.93 0.20
C ILE A 20 0.06 -16.30 -0.04
N SER A 21 -0.59 -16.85 0.99
CA SER A 21 -1.20 -18.17 0.97
C SER A 21 -2.69 -18.08 1.28
N VAL A 22 -3.47 -18.92 0.62
CA VAL A 22 -4.84 -19.25 1.03
C VAL A 22 -4.77 -20.39 2.04
N LEU A 23 -5.32 -20.15 3.23
CA LEU A 23 -5.51 -21.17 4.25
C LEU A 23 -6.98 -21.59 4.26
N THR A 24 -7.24 -22.89 4.14
CA THR A 24 -8.60 -23.44 4.04
C THR A 24 -8.70 -24.76 4.81
N GLN A 25 -9.94 -25.19 5.09
CA GLN A 25 -10.23 -26.48 5.70
C GLN A 25 -11.23 -27.25 4.85
N GLU A 26 -10.87 -28.48 4.48
CA GLU A 26 -11.76 -29.40 3.76
C GLU A 26 -11.84 -30.72 4.50
N LYS A 27 -13.06 -31.19 4.82
CA LYS A 27 -13.30 -32.48 5.51
C LYS A 27 -12.46 -32.66 6.79
N GLY A 28 -12.26 -31.59 7.56
CA GLY A 28 -11.47 -31.63 8.80
C GLY A 28 -9.97 -31.45 8.62
N VAL A 29 -9.46 -31.36 7.38
CA VAL A 29 -8.03 -31.24 7.09
C VAL A 29 -7.70 -29.81 6.69
N MET A 30 -6.76 -29.19 7.41
CA MET A 30 -6.22 -27.89 7.06
C MET A 30 -5.27 -28.01 5.87
N SER A 31 -5.36 -27.07 4.94
CA SER A 31 -4.40 -26.94 3.85
C SER A 31 -4.05 -25.48 3.63
N GLU A 32 -2.76 -25.22 3.37
CA GLU A 32 -2.22 -23.92 3.06
C GLU A 32 -1.55 -24.00 1.68
N LYS A 33 -1.94 -23.12 0.76
CA LYS A 33 -1.40 -23.10 -0.60
C LYS A 33 -1.09 -21.66 -1.00
N LYS A 34 0.08 -21.44 -1.62
CA LYS A 34 0.42 -20.12 -2.16
C LYS A 34 -0.54 -19.79 -3.30
N VAL A 35 -0.95 -18.52 -3.41
CA VAL A 35 -1.78 -18.05 -4.52
C VAL A 35 -1.11 -18.35 -5.87
N THR A 36 0.22 -18.27 -5.93
CA THR A 36 1.01 -18.56 -7.13
C THR A 36 1.03 -20.03 -7.55
N ASP A 37 0.60 -20.95 -6.68
CA ASP A 37 0.67 -22.39 -6.90
C ASP A 37 -0.70 -23.00 -7.28
N ILE A 38 -1.77 -22.22 -7.19
CA ILE A 38 -3.14 -22.62 -7.52
C ILE A 38 -3.63 -21.94 -8.80
N ASN A 39 -4.59 -22.58 -9.47
CA ASN A 39 -5.22 -22.05 -10.68
C ASN A 39 -6.37 -21.09 -10.33
N LEU A 40 -6.79 -20.24 -11.27
CA LEU A 40 -7.86 -19.26 -11.04
C LEU A 40 -9.17 -19.91 -10.56
N HIS A 41 -9.56 -21.03 -11.17
CA HIS A 41 -10.79 -21.73 -10.78
C HIS A 41 -10.76 -22.18 -9.30
N GLU A 42 -9.61 -22.65 -8.82
CA GLU A 42 -9.44 -23.02 -7.41
C GLU A 42 -9.47 -21.77 -6.53
N PHE A 43 -8.76 -20.71 -6.90
CA PHE A 43 -8.75 -19.45 -6.16
C PHE A 43 -10.16 -18.86 -5.97
N LEU A 44 -10.96 -18.79 -7.03
CA LEU A 44 -12.34 -18.26 -6.96
C LEU A 44 -13.31 -19.18 -6.19
N SER A 45 -12.90 -20.41 -5.85
CA SER A 45 -13.73 -21.33 -5.07
C SER A 45 -13.70 -21.07 -3.55
N TYR A 46 -12.81 -20.20 -3.08
CA TYR A 46 -12.69 -19.83 -1.67
C TYR A 46 -13.58 -18.63 -1.30
N GLY A 47 -14.00 -18.58 -0.03
CA GLY A 47 -14.77 -17.47 0.53
C GLY A 47 -16.21 -17.39 -0.01
N PRO A 48 -16.89 -16.25 0.20
CA PRO A 48 -18.22 -16.00 -0.35
C PRO A 48 -18.25 -16.21 -1.88
N GLN A 49 -19.38 -16.65 -2.41
CA GLN A 49 -19.56 -16.93 -3.84
C GLN A 49 -20.59 -15.98 -4.44
N LYS A 50 -20.42 -15.59 -5.72
CA LYS A 50 -21.38 -14.74 -6.46
C LYS A 50 -22.79 -15.32 -6.47
N GLU A 51 -22.91 -16.65 -6.58
CA GLU A 51 -24.19 -17.36 -6.61
C GLU A 51 -24.62 -17.71 -5.17
N PRO A 52 -25.77 -17.23 -4.68
CA PRO A 52 -26.20 -17.46 -3.30
C PRO A 52 -26.36 -18.93 -2.90
N GLN A 53 -26.55 -19.83 -3.88
CA GLN A 53 -26.71 -21.27 -3.65
C GLN A 53 -25.39 -22.03 -3.58
N LYS A 54 -24.28 -21.40 -3.98
CA LYS A 54 -22.97 -22.04 -4.03
C LYS A 54 -22.21 -21.75 -2.74
N MET A 55 -21.89 -22.80 -2.00
CA MET A 55 -21.03 -22.69 -0.83
C MET A 55 -19.56 -22.71 -1.26
N GLY A 56 -18.82 -21.65 -0.94
CA GLY A 56 -17.38 -21.60 -1.14
C GLY A 56 -16.63 -22.37 -0.05
N LYS A 57 -15.36 -22.65 -0.33
CA LYS A 57 -14.45 -23.24 0.65
C LYS A 57 -14.12 -22.21 1.74
N PRO A 58 -14.17 -22.57 3.02
CA PRO A 58 -13.94 -21.62 4.10
C PRO A 58 -12.51 -21.08 4.06
N LEU A 59 -12.38 -19.79 4.36
CA LEU A 59 -11.10 -19.12 4.52
C LEU A 59 -10.70 -19.08 5.99
N PHE A 60 -9.40 -19.18 6.24
CA PHE A 60 -8.82 -19.07 7.57
C PHE A 60 -7.65 -18.10 7.53
N ARG A 61 -7.31 -17.55 8.70
CA ARG A 61 -6.10 -16.74 8.88
C ARG A 61 -5.23 -17.30 9.99
N LYS A 62 -3.93 -17.12 9.80
CA LYS A 62 -2.91 -17.49 10.79
C LYS A 62 -2.35 -16.21 11.41
N SER A 63 -2.48 -16.07 12.72
CA SER A 63 -1.85 -14.97 13.46
C SER A 63 -0.33 -15.15 13.55
N LYS A 64 0.39 -14.09 13.94
CA LYS A 64 1.85 -14.11 14.09
C LYS A 64 2.34 -15.17 15.09
N ASP A 65 1.54 -15.49 16.11
CA ASP A 65 1.83 -16.52 17.11
C ASP A 65 1.39 -17.93 16.67
N GLY A 66 0.92 -18.09 15.43
CA GLY A 66 0.60 -19.37 14.83
C GLY A 66 -0.83 -19.88 15.08
N ARG A 67 -1.65 -19.15 15.84
CA ARG A 67 -3.06 -19.50 16.02
C ARG A 67 -3.82 -19.35 14.70
N ILE A 68 -4.77 -20.26 14.48
CA ILE A 68 -5.60 -20.29 13.27
C ILE A 68 -7.01 -19.89 13.66
N PHE A 69 -7.58 -18.96 12.91
CA PHE A 69 -8.93 -18.46 13.08
C PHE A 69 -9.69 -18.59 11.78
N GLU A 70 -10.96 -18.97 11.86
CA GLU A 70 -11.86 -18.85 10.71
C GLU A 70 -11.97 -17.39 10.32
N TRP A 71 -11.81 -17.10 9.04
CA TRP A 71 -11.95 -15.75 8.52
C TRP A 71 -13.42 -15.39 8.46
N LYS A 72 -13.84 -14.50 9.37
CA LYS A 72 -15.18 -13.93 9.41
C LYS A 72 -15.08 -12.43 9.58
N VAL A 73 -15.71 -11.71 8.67
CA VAL A 73 -15.89 -10.26 8.75
C VAL A 73 -17.37 -9.92 8.61
N ALA A 74 -17.75 -8.69 8.96
CA ALA A 74 -19.14 -8.27 8.94
C ALA A 74 -19.73 -8.26 7.51
N GLU A 75 -18.95 -7.77 6.56
CA GLU A 75 -19.28 -7.75 5.14
C GLU A 75 -18.05 -8.22 4.36
N GLU A 76 -18.24 -9.24 3.53
CA GLU A 76 -17.21 -9.78 2.65
C GLU A 76 -17.82 -10.04 1.29
N ASP A 77 -17.10 -9.68 0.24
CA ASP A 77 -17.46 -10.02 -1.12
C ASP A 77 -16.63 -11.20 -1.63
N HIS A 78 -17.07 -11.80 -2.73
CA HIS A 78 -16.39 -12.90 -3.38
C HIS A 78 -15.00 -12.48 -3.90
N LEU A 79 -14.07 -13.45 -3.96
CA LEU A 79 -12.74 -13.24 -4.54
C LEU A 79 -12.83 -12.92 -6.04
N CYS A 80 -11.94 -12.06 -6.53
CA CYS A 80 -12.02 -11.56 -7.90
C CYS A 80 -10.65 -11.40 -8.58
N THR A 81 -10.69 -11.24 -9.90
CA THR A 81 -9.54 -10.90 -10.74
C THR A 81 -9.34 -9.38 -10.83
N LEU A 82 -8.12 -8.96 -11.17
CA LEU A 82 -7.84 -7.55 -11.45
C LEU A 82 -8.68 -7.01 -12.62
N GLN A 83 -8.92 -7.84 -13.64
CA GLN A 83 -9.79 -7.47 -14.76
C GLN A 83 -11.21 -7.16 -14.29
N GLN A 84 -11.79 -8.00 -13.42
CA GLN A 84 -13.12 -7.76 -12.86
C GLN A 84 -13.16 -6.47 -12.05
N VAL A 85 -12.12 -6.16 -11.26
CA VAL A 85 -12.03 -4.87 -10.56
C VAL A 85 -12.10 -3.69 -11.52
N PHE A 86 -11.38 -3.71 -12.63
CA PHE A 86 -11.45 -2.62 -13.62
C PHE A 86 -12.81 -2.49 -14.30
N GLN A 87 -13.53 -3.60 -14.46
CA GLN A 87 -14.83 -3.64 -15.14
C GLN A 87 -15.99 -3.27 -14.21
N GLU A 88 -15.93 -3.67 -12.95
CA GLU A 88 -17.05 -3.60 -12.00
C GLU A 88 -16.97 -2.36 -11.09
N ILE A 89 -15.77 -1.81 -10.82
CA ILE A 89 -15.59 -0.63 -9.96
C ILE A 89 -15.66 0.68 -10.76
N ASP A 90 -16.25 1.71 -10.17
CA ASP A 90 -16.36 3.06 -10.75
C ASP A 90 -15.04 3.55 -11.40
N PRO A 91 -15.01 3.89 -12.71
CA PRO A 91 -13.83 4.36 -13.44
C PRO A 91 -13.11 5.57 -12.85
N THR A 92 -13.80 6.41 -12.07
CA THR A 92 -13.23 7.63 -11.45
C THR A 92 -12.33 7.31 -10.26
N LEU A 93 -12.45 6.12 -9.65
CA LEU A 93 -11.66 5.73 -8.50
C LEU A 93 -10.26 5.25 -8.93
N GLY A 94 -9.21 5.97 -8.54
CA GLY A 94 -7.84 5.51 -8.80
C GLY A 94 -7.43 4.29 -7.96
N PHE A 95 -6.40 3.56 -8.40
CA PHE A 95 -5.80 2.43 -7.66
C PHE A 95 -4.31 2.59 -7.38
N ASN A 96 -3.89 2.28 -6.15
CA ASN A 96 -2.51 1.88 -5.85
C ASN A 96 -2.46 0.35 -5.94
N ILE A 97 -1.86 -0.17 -7.00
CA ILE A 97 -1.68 -1.59 -7.26
C ILE A 97 -0.39 -2.03 -6.57
N GLU A 98 -0.54 -2.66 -5.40
CA GLU A 98 0.56 -3.33 -4.73
C GLU A 98 0.81 -4.69 -5.39
N LEU A 99 1.96 -4.84 -6.04
CA LEU A 99 2.45 -6.09 -6.58
C LEU A 99 2.99 -6.95 -5.43
N LYS A 100 2.20 -7.94 -5.03
CA LYS A 100 2.50 -8.81 -3.90
C LYS A 100 3.38 -9.98 -4.34
N PHE A 101 4.50 -10.11 -3.64
CA PHE A 101 5.44 -11.22 -3.75
C PHE A 101 5.79 -11.72 -2.35
N ASP A 102 6.18 -12.99 -2.23
CA ASP A 102 6.62 -13.55 -0.97
C ASP A 102 7.96 -12.94 -0.58
N ASN A 103 8.00 -12.23 0.56
CA ASN A 103 9.19 -11.57 1.05
C ASN A 103 10.31 -12.54 1.44
N ASN A 104 10.00 -13.83 1.62
CA ASN A 104 10.96 -14.88 2.00
C ASN A 104 11.48 -15.66 0.78
N VAL A 105 11.06 -15.32 -0.43
CA VAL A 105 11.47 -16.00 -1.66
C VAL A 105 12.43 -15.10 -2.44
N ILE A 106 13.55 -15.69 -2.86
CA ILE A 106 14.45 -15.08 -3.85
C ILE A 106 13.93 -15.45 -5.23
N TYR A 107 13.34 -14.48 -5.93
CA TYR A 107 12.80 -14.70 -7.25
C TYR A 107 13.89 -14.55 -8.32
N LYS A 108 13.87 -15.43 -9.32
CA LYS A 108 14.63 -15.19 -10.55
C LYS A 108 13.96 -14.07 -11.34
N GLN A 109 14.76 -13.28 -12.05
CA GLN A 109 14.27 -12.19 -12.89
C GLN A 109 13.18 -12.64 -13.87
N GLU A 110 13.30 -13.82 -14.48
CA GLU A 110 12.30 -14.39 -15.40
C GLU A 110 10.93 -14.61 -14.74
N GLN A 111 10.91 -15.01 -13.46
CA GLN A 111 9.67 -15.23 -12.71
C GLN A 111 8.96 -13.92 -12.44
N LEU A 112 9.71 -12.89 -12.02
CA LEU A 112 9.18 -11.53 -11.84
C LEU A 112 8.67 -10.97 -13.17
N LEU A 113 9.47 -11.03 -14.23
CA LEU A 113 9.11 -10.54 -15.55
C LEU A 113 7.82 -11.18 -16.08
N ARG A 114 7.64 -12.49 -15.89
CA ARG A 114 6.41 -13.18 -16.28
C ARG A 114 5.20 -12.61 -15.55
N ALA A 115 5.25 -12.50 -14.22
CA ALA A 115 4.14 -11.98 -13.44
C ALA A 115 3.82 -10.51 -13.79
N LEU A 116 4.85 -9.67 -13.89
CA LEU A 116 4.70 -8.25 -14.21
C LEU A 116 4.08 -8.02 -15.59
N LYS A 117 4.51 -8.77 -16.62
CA LYS A 117 3.94 -8.66 -17.97
C LYS A 117 2.47 -9.03 -18.01
N ILE A 118 2.06 -10.06 -17.27
CA ILE A 118 0.66 -10.47 -17.17
C ILE A 118 -0.18 -9.35 -16.51
N VAL A 119 0.30 -8.79 -15.39
CA VAL A 119 -0.39 -7.68 -14.72
C VAL A 119 -0.48 -6.45 -15.62
N LEU A 120 0.62 -6.06 -16.27
CA LEU A 120 0.65 -4.91 -17.19
C LEU A 120 -0.29 -5.09 -18.37
N GLN A 121 -0.39 -6.29 -18.93
CA GLN A 121 -1.34 -6.58 -20.01
C GLN A 121 -2.77 -6.26 -19.56
N VAL A 122 -3.21 -6.82 -18.43
CA VAL A 122 -4.55 -6.56 -17.88
C VAL A 122 -4.76 -5.09 -17.57
N VAL A 123 -3.75 -4.41 -17.00
CA VAL A 123 -3.83 -2.97 -16.70
C VAL A 123 -4.01 -2.15 -17.96
N PHE A 124 -3.17 -2.34 -18.99
CA PHE A 124 -3.26 -1.53 -20.21
C PHE A 124 -4.52 -1.81 -21.03
N GLU A 125 -5.02 -3.05 -21.01
CA GLU A 125 -6.25 -3.41 -21.72
C GLU A 125 -7.52 -2.88 -21.03
N HIS A 126 -7.52 -2.76 -19.70
CA HIS A 126 -8.78 -2.53 -18.94
C HIS A 126 -8.83 -1.27 -18.09
N SER A 127 -7.70 -0.65 -17.75
CA SER A 127 -7.70 0.52 -16.85
C SER A 127 -8.22 1.80 -17.49
N LYS A 128 -8.15 1.94 -18.82
CA LYS A 128 -8.53 3.16 -19.55
C LYS A 128 -7.79 4.38 -18.97
N ASP A 129 -8.51 5.45 -18.64
CA ASP A 129 -7.96 6.68 -18.07
C ASP A 129 -7.87 6.67 -16.53
N ARG A 130 -8.07 5.50 -15.89
CA ARG A 130 -8.06 5.40 -14.43
C ARG A 130 -6.68 5.77 -13.87
N PRO A 131 -6.60 6.63 -12.85
CA PRO A 131 -5.34 6.92 -12.16
C PRO A 131 -4.78 5.66 -11.49
N ILE A 132 -3.55 5.28 -11.82
CA ILE A 132 -2.88 4.10 -11.25
C ILE A 132 -1.50 4.47 -10.73
N ILE A 133 -1.16 3.90 -9.58
CA ILE A 133 0.20 3.82 -9.04
C ILE A 133 0.56 2.34 -8.95
N PHE A 134 1.79 1.96 -9.31
CA PHE A 134 2.34 0.65 -8.96
C PHE A 134 3.22 0.76 -7.72
N SER A 135 3.07 -0.19 -6.79
CA SER A 135 3.95 -0.29 -5.63
C SER A 135 4.36 -1.73 -5.33
N SER A 136 5.50 -1.93 -4.66
CA SER A 136 5.92 -3.27 -4.20
C SER A 136 6.98 -3.18 -3.10
N PHE A 137 6.99 -4.15 -2.19
CA PHE A 137 8.07 -4.37 -1.23
C PHE A 137 9.29 -5.07 -1.85
N GLN A 138 9.17 -5.62 -3.07
CA GLN A 138 10.25 -6.32 -3.75
C GLN A 138 11.09 -5.34 -4.59
N PRO A 139 12.37 -5.09 -4.21
CA PRO A 139 13.26 -4.19 -4.95
C PRO A 139 13.39 -4.53 -6.43
N ASP A 140 13.57 -5.80 -6.77
CA ASP A 140 13.79 -6.18 -8.16
C ASP A 140 12.51 -6.06 -8.99
N ALA A 141 11.35 -6.35 -8.40
CA ALA A 141 10.06 -6.19 -9.07
C ALA A 141 9.78 -4.73 -9.41
N ILE A 142 10.08 -3.80 -8.48
CA ILE A 142 9.80 -2.39 -8.67
C ILE A 142 10.71 -1.74 -9.74
N LEU A 143 11.99 -2.17 -9.78
CA LEU A 143 12.93 -1.75 -10.83
C LEU A 143 12.53 -2.32 -12.20
N LEU A 144 12.11 -3.59 -12.25
CA LEU A 144 11.67 -4.22 -13.50
C LEU A 144 10.40 -3.57 -14.05
N ILE A 145 9.38 -3.29 -13.23
CA ILE A 145 8.15 -2.66 -13.74
C ILE A 145 8.41 -1.23 -14.22
N ARG A 146 9.30 -0.47 -13.56
CA ARG A 146 9.72 0.85 -14.05
C ARG A 146 10.38 0.80 -15.43
N ASN A 147 11.11 -0.28 -15.75
CA ASN A 147 11.71 -0.48 -17.06
C ASN A 147 10.70 -1.00 -18.11
N LEU A 148 9.67 -1.73 -17.69
CA LEU A 148 8.66 -2.30 -18.59
C LEU A 148 7.62 -1.28 -19.05
N GLN A 149 7.43 -0.19 -18.31
CA GLN A 149 6.45 0.85 -18.67
C GLN A 149 6.85 2.23 -18.16
N SER A 150 6.35 3.28 -18.82
CA SER A 150 6.56 4.68 -18.45
C SER A 150 5.28 5.48 -18.19
N THR A 151 4.11 4.86 -18.36
CA THR A 151 2.78 5.48 -18.25
C THR A 151 2.39 5.81 -16.81
N TYR A 152 2.59 4.86 -15.90
CA TYR A 152 2.13 4.96 -14.51
C TYR A 152 3.32 5.15 -13.57
N PRO A 153 3.19 6.01 -12.55
CA PRO A 153 4.23 6.18 -11.54
C PRO A 153 4.43 4.90 -10.73
N VAL A 154 5.66 4.71 -10.29
CA VAL A 154 6.14 3.51 -9.62
C VAL A 154 6.75 3.91 -8.27
N TYR A 155 6.28 3.28 -7.20
CA TYR A 155 6.66 3.59 -5.82
C TYR A 155 7.25 2.39 -5.10
N PHE A 156 8.32 2.57 -4.33
CA PHE A 156 8.88 1.50 -3.52
C PHE A 156 8.23 1.46 -2.12
N LEU A 157 7.74 0.29 -1.70
CA LEU A 157 7.21 0.07 -0.35
C LEU A 157 8.33 -0.32 0.62
N THR A 158 8.36 0.32 1.78
CA THR A 158 9.39 0.05 2.80
C THR A 158 8.84 0.09 4.22
N ASN A 159 9.33 -0.81 5.07
CA ASN A 159 9.13 -0.73 6.53
C ASN A 159 10.10 0.26 7.20
N GLY A 160 11.01 0.87 6.42
CA GLY A 160 11.94 1.90 6.89
C GLY A 160 12.81 1.49 8.08
N GLY A 161 13.12 0.19 8.20
CA GLY A 161 13.91 -0.38 9.28
C GLY A 161 13.11 -0.88 10.49
N SER A 162 11.77 -0.77 10.48
CA SER A 162 10.90 -1.41 11.49
C SER A 162 10.90 -2.94 11.38
N GLU A 163 11.30 -3.48 10.22
CA GLU A 163 11.54 -4.89 9.99
C GLU A 163 12.87 -5.03 9.22
N ILE A 164 13.67 -6.04 9.58
CA ILE A 164 14.97 -6.30 8.95
C ILE A 164 14.86 -7.50 8.02
N TYR A 165 15.24 -7.29 6.77
CA TYR A 165 15.26 -8.29 5.72
C TYR A 165 16.70 -8.67 5.33
N PRO A 166 16.90 -9.87 4.74
CA PRO A 166 18.18 -10.23 4.13
C PRO A 166 18.62 -9.26 3.02
N ASP A 167 17.67 -8.70 2.28
CA ASP A 167 17.94 -7.67 1.28
C ASP A 167 18.06 -6.29 1.95
N VAL A 168 19.28 -5.77 2.00
CA VAL A 168 19.63 -4.53 2.67
C VAL A 168 18.90 -3.31 2.11
N ARG A 169 18.49 -3.34 0.83
CA ARG A 169 17.77 -2.24 0.17
C ARG A 169 16.42 -1.92 0.83
N ARG A 170 15.92 -2.83 1.67
CA ARG A 170 14.61 -2.75 2.33
C ARG A 170 14.69 -2.22 3.77
N ASN A 171 15.89 -2.05 4.32
CA ASN A 171 16.11 -1.97 5.76
C ASN A 171 16.18 -0.54 6.33
N SER A 172 16.02 0.50 5.50
CA SER A 172 15.96 1.88 5.99
C SER A 172 15.27 2.82 4.99
N LEU A 173 14.95 4.03 5.45
CA LEU A 173 14.48 5.11 4.56
C LEU A 173 15.58 5.59 3.61
N ASP A 174 16.85 5.63 4.06
CA ASP A 174 17.97 6.04 3.21
C ASP A 174 18.23 5.02 2.08
N GLU A 175 18.11 3.71 2.37
CA GLU A 175 18.21 2.66 1.35
C GLU A 175 17.04 2.69 0.35
N ALA A 176 15.82 2.94 0.84
CA ALA A 176 14.65 3.14 -0.01
C ALA A 176 14.81 4.36 -0.93
N LEU A 177 15.34 5.46 -0.40
CA LEU A 177 15.69 6.67 -1.16
C LEU A 177 16.73 6.35 -2.25
N ASN A 178 17.83 5.68 -1.90
CA ASN A 178 18.87 5.31 -2.85
C ASN A 178 18.32 4.44 -3.99
N LEU A 179 17.50 3.45 -3.66
CA LEU A 179 16.85 2.59 -4.66
C LEU A 179 15.94 3.39 -5.59
N CYS A 180 15.12 4.30 -5.05
CA CYS A 180 14.22 5.11 -5.86
C CYS A 180 14.98 6.03 -6.83
N VAL A 181 16.01 6.71 -6.34
CA VAL A 181 16.84 7.61 -7.16
C VAL A 181 17.58 6.83 -8.25
N GLN A 182 18.24 5.73 -7.90
CA GLN A 182 18.98 4.91 -8.87
C GLN A 182 18.05 4.23 -9.89
N GLY A 183 16.85 3.85 -9.47
CA GLY A 183 15.85 3.19 -10.30
C GLY A 183 14.98 4.13 -11.13
N GLY A 184 15.09 5.45 -10.95
CA GLY A 184 14.19 6.42 -11.61
C GLY A 184 12.71 6.25 -11.19
N LEU A 185 12.48 5.86 -9.94
CA LEU A 185 11.14 5.71 -9.38
C LEU A 185 10.54 7.08 -9.03
N GLN A 186 9.22 7.13 -8.83
CA GLN A 186 8.49 8.38 -8.59
C GLN A 186 8.27 8.66 -7.10
N GLY A 187 8.35 7.64 -6.24
CA GLY A 187 8.20 7.88 -4.81
C GLY A 187 8.39 6.66 -3.93
N ILE A 188 8.18 6.88 -2.63
CA ILE A 188 8.30 5.92 -1.55
C ILE A 188 6.96 5.83 -0.83
N VAL A 189 6.57 4.60 -0.49
CA VAL A 189 5.47 4.34 0.45
C VAL A 189 6.08 3.72 1.70
N SER A 190 6.14 4.48 2.80
CA SER A 190 6.83 4.05 4.03
C SER A 190 5.86 3.73 5.16
N GLU A 191 6.23 2.78 6.02
CA GLU A 191 5.58 2.63 7.32
C GLU A 191 5.76 3.93 8.13
N VAL A 192 4.67 4.42 8.72
CA VAL A 192 4.58 5.74 9.36
C VAL A 192 5.53 5.87 10.54
N LYS A 193 5.74 4.83 11.36
CA LYS A 193 6.67 4.89 12.50
C LYS A 193 8.10 5.12 12.04
N ALA A 194 8.51 4.59 10.89
CA ALA A 194 9.84 4.84 10.35
C ALA A 194 10.07 6.32 10.04
N VAL A 195 9.06 6.98 9.46
CA VAL A 195 9.11 8.42 9.15
C VAL A 195 9.07 9.25 10.42
N LEU A 196 8.21 8.92 11.39
CA LEU A 196 8.13 9.62 12.67
C LEU A 196 9.42 9.51 13.50
N ARG A 197 10.12 8.38 13.43
CA ARG A 197 11.43 8.19 14.08
C ARG A 197 12.56 8.99 13.42
N ASN A 198 12.43 9.33 12.14
CA ASN A 198 13.42 10.10 11.40
C ASN A 198 12.77 11.20 10.54
N PRO A 199 12.22 12.27 11.15
CA PRO A 199 11.58 13.35 10.39
C PRO A 199 12.53 14.05 9.40
N GLY A 200 13.84 14.02 9.67
CA GLY A 200 14.86 14.55 8.76
C GLY A 200 14.92 13.84 7.40
N ALA A 201 14.48 12.58 7.32
CA ALA A 201 14.40 11.85 6.06
C ALA A 201 13.36 12.46 5.10
N ILE A 202 12.30 13.10 5.61
CA ILE A 202 11.25 13.71 4.79
C ILE A 202 11.85 14.80 3.89
N ASN A 203 12.73 15.65 4.44
CA ASN A 203 13.38 16.70 3.67
C ASN A 203 14.30 16.13 2.59
N LYS A 204 15.10 15.11 2.92
CA LYS A 204 15.98 14.44 1.94
C LYS A 204 15.20 13.85 0.76
N ILE A 205 14.06 13.21 1.04
CA ILE A 205 13.20 12.58 0.02
C ILE A 205 12.63 13.66 -0.91
N LYS A 206 12.14 14.76 -0.34
CA LYS A 206 11.62 15.91 -1.10
C LYS A 206 12.68 16.61 -1.95
N GLU A 207 13.86 16.85 -1.38
CA GLU A 207 14.99 17.43 -2.10
C GLU A 207 15.43 16.55 -3.28
N SER A 208 15.17 15.24 -3.21
CA SER A 208 15.40 14.28 -4.30
C SER A 208 14.24 14.23 -5.31
N SER A 209 13.27 15.14 -5.24
CA SER A 209 12.07 15.18 -6.11
C SER A 209 11.24 13.88 -6.10
N LEU A 210 11.24 13.17 -4.98
CA LEU A 210 10.44 11.96 -4.79
C LEU A 210 9.21 12.27 -3.94
N SER A 211 8.10 11.65 -4.33
CA SER A 211 6.86 11.69 -3.54
C SER A 211 6.96 10.76 -2.33
N LEU A 212 6.39 11.17 -1.20
CA LEU A 212 6.32 10.35 0.02
C LEU A 212 4.88 10.14 0.45
N ILE A 213 4.49 8.87 0.51
CA ILE A 213 3.21 8.40 1.07
C ILE A 213 3.53 7.52 2.27
N THR A 214 2.63 7.43 3.25
CA THR A 214 2.79 6.52 4.39
C THR A 214 1.67 5.50 4.51
N TYR A 215 1.93 4.40 5.21
CA TYR A 215 0.94 3.45 5.71
C TYR A 215 1.22 3.09 7.17
N GLY A 216 0.27 2.42 7.82
CA GLY A 216 0.46 1.87 9.16
C GLY A 216 -0.62 2.34 10.12
N GLN A 217 -0.67 1.72 11.31
CA GLN A 217 -1.78 1.92 12.25
C GLN A 217 -1.94 3.38 12.70
N LEU A 218 -0.84 4.13 12.80
CA LEU A 218 -0.91 5.54 13.21
C LEU A 218 -1.53 6.45 12.13
N ASN A 219 -1.70 5.97 10.89
CA ASN A 219 -2.45 6.72 9.88
C ASN A 219 -3.96 6.76 10.15
N ASN A 220 -4.45 5.97 11.11
CA ASN A 220 -5.84 6.03 11.58
C ASN A 220 -6.00 7.00 12.77
N VAL A 221 -4.95 7.76 13.14
CA VAL A 221 -4.98 8.75 14.22
C VAL A 221 -4.95 10.16 13.63
N ALA A 222 -6.00 10.95 13.89
CA ALA A 222 -6.22 12.26 13.28
C ALA A 222 -5.03 13.23 13.46
N GLU A 223 -4.49 13.30 14.67
CA GLU A 223 -3.37 14.17 15.03
C GLU A 223 -2.09 13.77 14.29
N VAL A 224 -1.89 12.46 14.08
CA VAL A 224 -0.72 11.95 13.36
C VAL A 224 -0.87 12.26 11.87
N VAL A 225 -2.05 12.11 11.28
CA VAL A 225 -2.30 12.49 9.89
C VAL A 225 -2.09 13.99 9.68
N GLN A 226 -2.58 14.83 10.59
CA GLN A 226 -2.37 16.26 10.53
C GLN A 226 -0.87 16.63 10.61
N MET A 227 -0.12 16.00 11.51
CA MET A 227 1.32 16.19 11.62
C MET A 227 2.04 15.82 10.31
N GLN A 228 1.69 14.68 9.73
CA GLN A 228 2.26 14.22 8.45
C GLN A 228 1.99 15.21 7.32
N TYR A 229 0.77 15.75 7.24
CA TYR A 229 0.42 16.80 6.29
C TYR A 229 1.27 18.07 6.48
N LEU A 230 1.49 18.52 7.71
CA LEU A 230 2.33 19.70 8.00
C LEU A 230 3.81 19.47 7.68
N LEU A 231 4.29 18.24 7.86
CA LEU A 231 5.62 17.82 7.40
C LEU A 231 5.68 17.66 5.87
N GLY A 232 4.54 17.80 5.20
CA GLY A 232 4.31 17.75 3.76
C GLY A 232 4.52 16.37 3.15
N ILE A 233 4.10 15.32 3.87
CA ILE A 233 3.83 14.00 3.31
C ILE A 233 2.62 14.13 2.38
N GLU A 234 2.69 13.57 1.18
CA GLU A 234 1.72 13.83 0.10
C GLU A 234 0.48 12.94 0.18
N GLY A 235 0.55 11.83 0.91
CA GLY A 235 -0.58 10.93 1.09
C GLY A 235 -0.43 10.00 2.29
N VAL A 236 -1.58 9.54 2.78
CA VAL A 236 -1.68 8.54 3.85
C VAL A 236 -2.61 7.42 3.39
N ILE A 237 -2.16 6.17 3.53
CA ILE A 237 -2.98 4.97 3.40
C ILE A 237 -3.62 4.72 4.77
N VAL A 238 -4.95 4.58 4.79
CA VAL A 238 -5.77 4.50 6.00
C VAL A 238 -6.77 3.36 5.90
N ASP A 239 -7.15 2.80 7.04
CA ASP A 239 -8.26 1.85 7.14
C ASP A 239 -9.58 2.61 7.40
N LEU A 240 -9.53 3.67 8.21
CA LEU A 240 -10.67 4.52 8.58
C LEU A 240 -10.88 5.65 7.55
N VAL A 241 -11.26 5.27 6.32
CA VAL A 241 -11.34 6.20 5.17
C VAL A 241 -12.25 7.38 5.44
N LYS A 242 -13.45 7.15 5.98
CA LYS A 242 -14.44 8.21 6.19
C LYS A 242 -13.95 9.21 7.23
N GLU A 243 -13.54 8.71 8.39
CA GLU A 243 -13.08 9.50 9.53
C GLU A 243 -11.89 10.36 9.15
N ILE A 244 -10.87 9.77 8.51
CA ILE A 244 -9.66 10.51 8.13
C ILE A 244 -9.94 11.50 6.99
N THR A 245 -10.83 11.18 6.04
CA THR A 245 -11.22 12.13 4.98
C THR A 245 -11.88 13.38 5.57
N GLU A 246 -12.75 13.20 6.58
CA GLU A 246 -13.38 14.32 7.28
C GLU A 246 -12.36 15.18 8.03
N VAL A 247 -11.41 14.55 8.74
CA VAL A 247 -10.28 15.25 9.40
C VAL A 247 -9.48 16.06 8.37
N VAL A 248 -9.17 15.46 7.22
CA VAL A 248 -8.43 16.12 6.14
C VAL A 248 -9.15 17.35 5.61
N ALA A 249 -10.43 17.21 5.30
CA ALA A 249 -11.25 18.32 4.83
C ALA A 249 -11.40 19.44 5.88
N GLN A 250 -11.41 19.11 7.18
CA GLN A 250 -11.49 20.10 8.25
C GLN A 250 -10.19 20.91 8.38
N PHE A 251 -9.02 20.25 8.39
CA PHE A 251 -7.76 20.97 8.52
C PHE A 251 -7.43 21.80 7.28
N GLN A 252 -7.75 21.33 6.07
CA GLN A 252 -7.52 22.09 4.84
C GLN A 252 -8.30 23.40 4.85
N ARG A 253 -9.58 23.35 5.20
CA ARG A 253 -10.42 24.55 5.38
C ARG A 253 -9.88 25.49 6.46
N ALA A 254 -9.39 24.96 7.59
CA ALA A 254 -8.83 25.78 8.66
C ALA A 254 -7.53 26.49 8.21
N MET A 255 -6.69 25.83 7.41
CA MET A 255 -5.46 26.40 6.86
C MET A 255 -5.74 27.45 5.80
N GLU A 256 -6.68 27.20 4.87
CA GLU A 256 -7.11 28.20 3.88
C GLU A 256 -7.66 29.46 4.55
N ASN A 257 -8.47 29.31 5.60
CA ASN A 257 -8.99 30.44 6.36
C ASN A 257 -7.90 31.22 7.11
N LYS A 258 -6.86 30.53 7.62
CA LYS A 258 -5.68 31.19 8.19
C LYS A 258 -4.88 31.91 7.12
N GLU A 259 -4.64 31.32 5.96
CA GLU A 259 -3.92 31.97 4.84
C GLU A 259 -4.66 33.22 4.33
N LEU A 260 -5.99 33.17 4.22
CA LEU A 260 -6.82 34.32 3.86
C LEU A 260 -6.74 35.44 4.91
N ALA A 261 -6.69 35.10 6.20
CA ALA A 261 -6.47 36.08 7.26
C ALA A 261 -5.05 36.68 7.22
N PHE A 262 -4.05 35.89 6.83
CA PHE A 262 -2.65 36.32 6.66
C PHE A 262 -2.41 37.07 5.35
N GLN A 263 -3.22 36.91 4.30
CA GLN A 263 -3.11 37.70 3.07
C GLN A 263 -3.43 39.20 3.25
N GLY A 264 -3.96 39.60 4.42
CA GLY A 264 -4.01 41.00 4.87
C GLY A 264 -2.69 41.55 5.44
N VAL A 265 -1.69 40.70 5.71
CA VAL A 265 -0.39 41.06 6.29
C VAL A 265 0.70 40.17 5.68
N ILE A 266 1.39 40.67 4.65
CA ILE A 266 2.47 39.95 3.95
C ILE A 266 3.56 39.47 4.93
N ASN A 267 3.69 38.16 5.13
CA ASN A 267 4.92 37.39 4.83
C ASN A 267 4.79 35.90 5.21
N LYS A 268 5.32 35.04 4.34
CA LYS A 268 5.46 33.58 4.47
C LYS A 268 6.17 33.17 5.77
N THR A 269 5.44 32.52 6.68
CA THR A 269 5.92 31.38 7.47
C THR A 269 4.67 30.69 8.06
N LEU A 270 4.04 29.79 7.30
CA LEU A 270 2.83 29.12 7.82
C LEU A 270 3.21 27.90 8.66
N CYS A 271 2.56 27.80 9.83
CA CYS A 271 2.80 26.94 10.99
C CYS A 271 3.89 27.48 11.94
N SER A 272 3.49 27.89 13.15
CA SER A 272 4.44 28.34 14.16
C SER A 272 5.36 27.16 14.49
N LYS A 273 6.67 27.41 14.60
CA LYS A 273 7.64 26.40 15.03
C LYS A 273 7.22 25.70 16.34
N ASP A 274 6.38 26.36 17.13
CA ASP A 274 5.83 25.88 18.40
C ASP A 274 4.81 24.75 18.23
N GLU A 275 3.94 24.77 17.21
CA GLU A 275 2.98 23.69 16.95
C GLU A 275 3.73 22.41 16.55
N ILE A 276 4.65 22.51 15.58
CA ILE A 276 5.49 21.38 15.15
C ILE A 276 6.36 20.89 16.32
N SER A 277 6.97 21.79 17.10
CA SER A 277 7.78 21.40 18.25
C SER A 277 6.96 20.66 19.32
N CYS A 278 5.71 21.07 19.55
CA CYS A 278 4.82 20.41 20.50
C CYS A 278 4.47 18.98 20.02
N PHE A 279 4.14 18.82 18.74
CA PHE A 279 3.87 17.51 18.15
C PHE A 279 5.10 16.59 18.11
N LEU A 280 6.29 17.12 17.81
CA LEU A 280 7.54 16.36 17.86
C LEU A 280 7.84 15.81 19.26
N ARG A 281 7.39 16.48 20.34
CA ARG A 281 7.53 15.99 21.71
C ARG A 281 6.61 14.80 22.02
N LEU A 282 5.53 14.60 21.27
CA LEU A 282 4.59 13.47 21.43
C LEU A 282 5.05 12.21 20.67
N ILE A 283 6.02 12.33 19.76
CA ILE A 283 6.53 11.20 18.96
C ILE A 283 7.01 10.03 19.83
N PRO A 284 7.79 10.21 20.92
CA PRO A 284 8.21 9.09 21.77
C PRO A 284 7.04 8.33 22.39
N GLU A 285 5.92 8.99 22.68
CA GLU A 285 4.73 8.34 23.24
C GLU A 285 3.96 7.55 22.16
N LEU A 286 3.92 8.06 20.93
CA LEU A 286 3.20 7.44 19.80
C LEU A 286 3.96 6.27 19.16
N VAL A 287 5.29 6.28 19.21
CA VAL A 287 6.15 5.28 18.54
C VAL A 287 6.34 4.00 19.37
N ASN A 288 6.11 4.06 20.69
CA ASN A 288 6.28 2.95 21.64
C ASN A 288 4.99 2.13 21.89
N VAL A 289 3.88 2.49 21.24
CA VAL A 289 2.62 1.73 21.20
C VAL A 289 2.58 0.88 19.93
#